data_AF-A0A928MIN1-F1
#
_entry.id   AF-A0A928MIN1-F1
#
_cell.length_a   1.000
_cell.length_b   1.000
_cell.length_c   1.000
_cell.angle_alpha   90.00
_cell.angle_beta   90.00
_cell.angle_gamma   90.00
#
_symmetry.space_group_name_H-M   'P 1'
#
loop_
_entity.id
_entity.type
_entity.pdbx_description
1 polymer ?
#
loop_
_entity_poly.entity_id
_entity_poly.type
_entity_poly.pdbx_seq_one_letter_code
_entity_poly.pdbx_strand_id
1 'polypeptide(L)'
;MDKTALIDAILEKEWPMFHNVNGDERTDCQNDYPVFKIMRTAQYKAWSEQALEAYLADVTAAAAEGRNLAREKYIRMMESTDPKGYAAFCGELPEVSEEKRALCGQIWEKMLAQTERMRNDYPILALGGRPLHASEERDGWASIETYQKSELLTYSVPTLRALLAEIERLESEGKDFVYMVQENTVLDQGFSTMAEAEKAMAAQILREMNVEIGGGGCCCCQSDE
;
A
#
# COMPACT_ATOMS: atom_id res chain seq x y z
N MET A 1 24.57 0.12 -7.94
CA MET A 1 24.51 0.30 -6.46
C MET A 1 24.07 -1.03 -5.88
N ASP A 2 24.42 -1.38 -4.64
CA ASP A 2 23.76 -2.55 -4.03
C ASP A 2 22.27 -2.26 -3.75
N LYS A 3 21.47 -3.30 -3.58
CA LYS A 3 20.02 -3.19 -3.37
C LYS A 3 19.64 -2.27 -2.21
N THR A 4 20.36 -2.32 -1.09
CA THR A 4 20.08 -1.49 0.09
C THR A 4 20.29 -0.02 -0.23
N ALA A 5 21.40 0.32 -0.89
CA ALA A 5 21.68 1.69 -1.30
C ALA A 5 20.65 2.24 -2.30
N LEU A 6 20.11 1.39 -3.19
CA LEU A 6 19.00 1.79 -4.08
C LEU A 6 17.73 2.12 -3.28
N ILE A 7 17.38 1.26 -2.31
CA ILE A 7 16.21 1.47 -1.45
C ILE A 7 16.34 2.77 -0.67
N ASP A 8 17.48 2.99 0.00
CA ASP A 8 17.71 4.22 0.78
C ASP A 8 17.61 5.47 -0.11
N ALA A 9 18.18 5.46 -1.32
CA ALA A 9 18.09 6.57 -2.25
C ALA A 9 16.66 6.84 -2.75
N ILE A 10 15.83 5.80 -2.91
CA ILE A 10 14.41 5.94 -3.24
C ILE A 10 13.66 6.58 -2.06
N LEU A 11 13.86 6.06 -0.85
CA LEU A 11 13.20 6.57 0.36
C LEU A 11 13.50 8.04 0.62
N GLU A 12 14.75 8.46 0.44
CA GLU A 12 15.17 9.87 0.57
C GLU A 12 14.40 10.80 -0.38
N LYS A 13 14.05 10.33 -1.58
CA LYS A 13 13.32 11.11 -2.59
C LYS A 13 11.81 11.05 -2.40
N GLU A 14 11.29 9.91 -1.98
CA GLU A 14 9.86 9.72 -1.75
C GLU A 14 9.37 10.37 -0.48
N TRP A 15 10.18 10.41 0.58
CA TRP A 15 9.74 10.97 1.85
C TRP A 15 9.23 12.42 1.71
N PRO A 16 9.94 13.34 1.04
CA PRO A 16 9.42 14.68 0.77
C PRO A 16 8.12 14.69 -0.04
N MET A 17 7.94 13.75 -0.97
CA MET A 17 6.72 13.63 -1.77
C MET A 17 5.53 13.22 -0.88
N PHE A 18 5.70 12.21 -0.03
CA PHE A 18 4.68 11.75 0.91
C PHE A 18 4.39 12.79 2.00
N HIS A 19 5.43 13.36 2.59
CA HIS A 19 5.33 14.37 3.65
C HIS A 19 4.53 15.61 3.21
N ASN A 20 4.64 16.01 1.94
CA ASN A 20 3.97 17.19 1.39
C ASN A 20 2.79 16.84 0.46
N VAL A 21 2.21 15.64 0.55
CA VAL A 21 1.18 15.19 -0.41
C VAL A 21 -0.08 16.07 -0.42
N ASN A 22 -0.40 16.66 0.74
CA ASN A 22 -1.50 17.60 0.96
C ASN A 22 -1.04 19.08 1.03
N GLY A 23 0.22 19.37 0.69
CA GLY A 23 0.80 20.70 0.89
C GLY A 23 0.94 21.04 2.38
N ASP A 24 0.43 22.22 2.78
CA ASP A 24 0.55 22.73 4.15
C ASP A 24 -0.45 22.09 5.14
N GLU A 25 -1.53 21.47 4.63
CA GLU A 25 -2.54 20.78 5.45
C GLU A 25 -2.12 19.33 5.74
N ARG A 26 -1.23 19.15 6.71
CA ARG A 26 -0.63 17.84 7.03
C ARG A 26 -1.47 17.04 8.01
N THR A 27 -1.58 15.74 7.77
CA THR A 27 -2.16 14.75 8.70
C THR A 27 -1.07 14.08 9.55
N ASP A 28 -1.43 13.53 10.71
CA ASP A 28 -0.47 12.92 11.63
C ASP A 28 0.39 11.81 10.99
N CYS A 29 -0.20 11.01 10.09
CA CYS A 29 0.51 9.97 9.36
C CYS A 29 1.62 10.50 8.43
N GLN A 30 1.54 11.76 7.98
CA GLN A 30 2.57 12.38 7.14
C GLN A 30 3.81 12.78 7.95
N ASN A 31 3.76 12.72 9.29
CA ASN A 31 4.88 13.01 10.17
C ASN A 31 5.59 11.73 10.67
N ASP A 32 5.06 10.54 10.37
CA ASP A 32 5.60 9.26 10.85
C ASP A 32 6.60 8.65 9.85
N TYR A 33 7.82 9.21 9.84
CA TYR A 33 8.91 8.67 9.03
C TYR A 33 9.26 7.21 9.36
N PRO A 34 9.31 6.76 10.64
CA PRO A 34 9.54 5.36 10.97
C PRO A 34 8.56 4.39 10.28
N VAL A 35 7.25 4.65 10.34
CA VAL A 35 6.25 3.79 9.70
C VAL A 35 6.37 3.85 8.18
N PHE A 36 6.54 5.05 7.61
CA PHE A 36 6.78 5.21 6.17
C PHE A 36 7.97 4.36 5.71
N LYS A 37 9.09 4.46 6.43
CA LYS A 37 10.32 3.73 6.12
C LYS A 37 10.09 2.22 6.16
N ILE A 38 9.43 1.69 7.19
CA ILE A 38 9.13 0.26 7.31
C ILE A 38 8.30 -0.21 6.10
N MET A 39 7.19 0.46 5.80
CA MET A 39 6.27 0.04 4.75
C MET A 39 6.91 0.07 3.36
N ARG A 40 7.59 1.17 3.01
CA ARG A 40 8.25 1.30 1.70
C ARG A 40 9.44 0.36 1.58
N THR A 41 10.24 0.19 2.64
CA THR A 41 11.36 -0.78 2.62
C THR A 41 10.86 -2.20 2.39
N ALA A 42 9.79 -2.61 3.07
CA ALA A 42 9.22 -3.95 2.93
C ALA A 42 8.74 -4.22 1.49
N GLN A 43 8.12 -3.23 0.86
CA GLN A 43 7.74 -3.30 -0.55
C GLN A 43 8.96 -3.45 -1.47
N TYR A 44 9.97 -2.59 -1.31
CA TYR A 44 11.15 -2.60 -2.18
C TYR A 44 12.09 -3.79 -2.01
N LYS A 45 12.10 -4.41 -0.82
CA LYS A 45 12.80 -5.68 -0.60
C LYS A 45 12.30 -6.80 -1.51
N ALA A 46 11.04 -6.77 -1.93
CA ALA A 46 10.47 -7.74 -2.86
C ALA A 46 10.76 -7.44 -4.34
N TRP A 47 11.29 -6.26 -4.67
CA TRP A 47 11.54 -5.85 -6.06
C TRP A 47 12.90 -6.35 -6.55
N SER A 48 13.08 -6.49 -7.86
CA SER A 48 14.40 -6.72 -8.46
C SER A 48 15.23 -5.42 -8.43
N GLU A 49 16.56 -5.54 -8.47
CA GLU A 49 17.44 -4.37 -8.59
C GLU A 49 17.10 -3.54 -9.83
N GLN A 50 16.76 -4.20 -10.94
CA GLN A 50 16.34 -3.52 -12.18
C GLN A 50 15.07 -2.68 -11.98
N ALA A 51 14.08 -3.19 -11.25
CA ALA A 51 12.86 -2.44 -10.95
C ALA A 51 13.15 -1.25 -10.01
N LEU A 52 14.05 -1.43 -9.04
CA LEU A 52 14.48 -0.35 -8.14
C LEU A 52 15.26 0.74 -8.88
N GLU A 53 16.17 0.38 -9.80
CA GLU A 53 16.91 1.35 -10.61
C GLU A 53 15.96 2.15 -11.53
N ALA A 54 15.03 1.47 -12.19
CA ALA A 54 14.02 2.13 -13.01
C ALA A 54 13.14 3.07 -12.18
N TYR A 55 12.71 2.63 -10.99
CA TYR A 55 11.89 3.47 -10.13
C TYR A 55 12.65 4.64 -9.49
N LEU A 56 13.93 4.45 -9.15
CA LEU A 56 14.80 5.53 -8.71
C LEU A 56 14.91 6.62 -9.79
N ALA A 57 14.95 6.24 -11.07
CA ALA A 57 14.89 7.17 -12.18
C ALA A 57 13.53 7.91 -12.22
N ASP A 58 12.41 7.22 -12.00
CA ASP A 58 11.08 7.82 -11.95
C ASP A 58 10.96 8.90 -10.88
N VAL A 59 11.29 8.56 -9.62
CA VAL A 59 11.20 9.53 -8.50
C VAL A 59 12.17 10.69 -8.67
N THR A 60 13.33 10.44 -9.29
CA THR A 60 14.32 11.50 -9.57
C THR A 60 13.83 12.45 -10.65
N ALA A 61 13.29 11.92 -11.76
CA ALA A 61 12.75 12.73 -12.85
C ALA A 61 11.53 13.53 -12.38
N ALA A 62 10.60 12.89 -11.65
CA ALA A 62 9.43 13.56 -11.11
C ALA A 62 9.83 14.72 -10.17
N ALA A 63 10.78 14.49 -9.26
CA ALA A 63 11.28 15.55 -8.39
C ALA A 63 11.92 16.71 -9.17
N ALA A 64 12.69 16.42 -10.22
CA ALA A 64 13.31 17.45 -11.07
C ALA A 64 12.27 18.26 -11.88
N GLU A 65 11.15 17.65 -12.22
CA GLU A 65 10.01 18.29 -12.90
C GLU A 65 9.05 19.00 -11.93
N GLY A 66 9.31 18.96 -10.62
CA GLY A 66 8.41 19.51 -9.59
C GLY A 66 7.12 18.69 -9.40
N ARG A 67 7.08 17.47 -9.93
CA ARG A 67 5.96 16.52 -9.78
C ARG A 67 6.10 15.76 -8.46
N ASN A 68 4.95 15.33 -7.93
CA ASN A 68 4.86 14.55 -6.70
C ASN A 68 4.09 13.26 -6.99
N LEU A 69 4.81 12.13 -7.09
CA LEU A 69 4.20 10.85 -7.44
C LEU A 69 3.21 10.36 -6.36
N ALA A 70 3.45 10.65 -5.09
CA ALA A 70 2.50 10.34 -4.03
C ALA A 70 1.18 11.11 -4.25
N ARG A 71 1.26 12.38 -4.62
CA ARG A 71 0.08 13.20 -4.94
C ARG A 71 -0.65 12.69 -6.17
N GLU A 72 0.07 12.36 -7.23
CA GLU A 72 -0.53 11.76 -8.43
C GLU A 72 -1.29 10.46 -8.09
N LYS A 73 -0.74 9.60 -7.23
CA LYS A 73 -1.43 8.40 -6.73
C LYS A 73 -2.75 8.75 -6.05
N TYR A 74 -2.74 9.69 -5.09
CA TYR A 74 -3.97 10.04 -4.37
C TYR A 74 -5.00 10.73 -5.28
N ILE A 75 -4.58 11.57 -6.23
CA ILE A 75 -5.50 12.15 -7.22
C ILE A 75 -6.14 11.04 -8.06
N ARG A 76 -5.36 10.06 -8.55
CA ARG A 76 -5.92 8.92 -9.29
C ARG A 76 -6.89 8.10 -8.45
N MET A 77 -6.62 7.93 -7.15
CA MET A 77 -7.49 7.19 -6.24
C MET A 77 -8.83 7.91 -6.03
N MET A 78 -8.84 9.25 -6.03
CA MET A 78 -10.06 10.04 -5.89
C MET A 78 -11.06 9.84 -7.04
N GLU A 79 -10.65 9.32 -8.19
CA GLU A 79 -11.56 9.11 -9.33
C GLU A 79 -12.81 8.30 -8.95
N SER A 80 -12.66 7.26 -8.11
CA SER A 80 -13.79 6.49 -7.59
C SER A 80 -14.24 6.93 -6.20
N THR A 81 -13.32 7.38 -5.33
CA THR A 81 -13.64 7.63 -3.91
C THR A 81 -14.12 9.05 -3.60
N ASP A 82 -13.69 10.04 -4.38
CA ASP A 82 -14.12 11.45 -4.28
C ASP A 82 -14.11 12.13 -5.67
N PRO A 83 -15.15 11.94 -6.49
CA PRO A 83 -15.22 12.51 -7.83
C PRO A 83 -15.11 14.04 -7.87
N LYS A 84 -15.50 14.73 -6.78
CA LYS A 84 -15.38 16.20 -6.69
C LYS A 84 -13.92 16.61 -6.48
N GLY A 85 -13.22 15.95 -5.55
CA GLY A 85 -11.79 16.12 -5.35
C GLY A 85 -10.99 15.78 -6.61
N TYR A 86 -11.34 14.67 -7.28
CA TYR A 86 -10.73 14.32 -8.56
C TYR A 86 -10.91 15.41 -9.61
N ALA A 87 -12.13 15.90 -9.84
CA ALA A 87 -12.38 16.96 -10.82
C ALA A 87 -11.60 18.26 -10.54
N ALA A 88 -11.29 18.54 -9.26
CA ALA A 88 -10.51 19.71 -8.87
C ALA A 88 -9.01 19.58 -9.21
N PHE A 89 -8.46 18.36 -9.19
CA PHE A 89 -7.01 18.13 -9.26
C PHE A 89 -6.57 17.26 -10.45
N CYS A 90 -7.48 16.65 -11.21
CA CYS A 90 -7.14 15.73 -12.30
C CYS A 90 -6.28 16.37 -13.42
N GLY A 91 -6.34 17.70 -13.56
CA GLY A 91 -5.48 18.46 -14.48
C GLY A 91 -3.99 18.42 -14.13
N GLU A 92 -3.61 18.02 -12.91
CA GLU A 92 -2.22 17.80 -12.51
C GLU A 92 -1.65 16.46 -13.01
N LEU A 93 -2.53 15.52 -13.40
CA LEU A 93 -2.10 14.17 -13.75
C LEU A 93 -1.49 14.12 -15.16
N PRO A 94 -0.34 13.46 -15.33
CA PRO A 94 0.18 13.18 -16.66
C PRO A 94 -0.75 12.19 -17.38
N GLU A 95 -0.79 12.31 -18.71
CA GLU A 95 -1.47 11.36 -19.58
C GLU A 95 -0.93 9.94 -19.37
N VAL A 96 -1.83 8.98 -19.38
CA VAL A 96 -1.49 7.57 -19.28
C VAL A 96 -1.57 6.97 -20.68
N SER A 97 -0.48 6.37 -21.15
CA SER A 97 -0.44 5.66 -22.43
C SER A 97 -1.22 4.33 -22.36
N GLU A 98 -1.62 3.80 -23.52
CA GLU A 98 -2.26 2.48 -23.60
C GLU A 98 -1.34 1.37 -23.07
N GLU A 99 -0.06 1.42 -23.42
CA GLU A 99 0.95 0.48 -22.91
C GLU A 99 1.04 0.49 -21.38
N LYS A 100 1.04 1.69 -20.78
CA LYS A 100 1.06 1.84 -19.32
C LYS A 100 -0.19 1.26 -18.67
N ARG A 101 -1.38 1.48 -19.26
CA ARG A 101 -2.63 0.84 -18.82
C ARG A 101 -2.56 -0.68 -18.90
N ALA A 102 -2.07 -1.22 -20.01
CA ALA A 102 -1.95 -2.66 -20.22
C ALA A 102 -0.98 -3.32 -19.24
N LEU A 103 0.17 -2.70 -18.96
CA LEU A 103 1.13 -3.23 -17.97
C LEU A 103 0.58 -3.17 -16.54
N CYS A 104 -0.09 -2.06 -16.17
CA CYS A 104 -0.75 -1.94 -14.88
C CYS A 104 -1.82 -3.03 -14.68
N GLY A 105 -2.62 -3.30 -15.72
CA GLY A 105 -3.60 -4.39 -15.72
C GLY A 105 -2.97 -5.76 -15.46
N GLN A 106 -1.92 -6.12 -16.21
CA GLN A 106 -1.22 -7.40 -16.07
C GLN A 106 -0.59 -7.58 -14.68
N ILE A 107 0.06 -6.54 -14.15
CA ILE A 107 0.62 -6.57 -12.80
C ILE A 107 -0.49 -6.76 -11.77
N TRP A 108 -1.59 -6.03 -11.89
CA TRP A 108 -2.71 -6.14 -10.97
C TRP A 108 -3.36 -7.52 -11.02
N GLU A 109 -3.59 -8.11 -12.19
CA GLU A 109 -4.17 -9.45 -12.31
C GLU A 109 -3.36 -10.50 -11.53
N LYS A 110 -2.02 -10.45 -11.63
CA LYS A 110 -1.13 -11.33 -10.87
C LYS A 110 -1.19 -11.06 -9.36
N MET A 111 -1.09 -9.79 -8.97
CA MET A 111 -1.17 -9.40 -7.55
C MET A 111 -2.52 -9.74 -6.92
N LEU A 112 -3.62 -9.61 -7.67
CA LEU A 112 -4.97 -9.94 -7.23
C LEU A 112 -5.06 -11.43 -6.87
N ALA A 113 -4.65 -12.32 -7.79
CA ALA A 113 -4.67 -13.75 -7.54
C ALA A 113 -3.84 -14.16 -6.31
N GLN A 114 -2.70 -13.49 -6.08
CA GLN A 114 -1.87 -13.70 -4.88
C GLN A 114 -2.54 -13.14 -3.62
N THR A 115 -3.21 -11.99 -3.71
CA THR A 115 -3.91 -11.34 -2.60
C THR A 115 -5.14 -12.17 -2.17
N GLU A 116 -5.87 -12.78 -3.10
CA GLU A 116 -6.97 -13.70 -2.80
C GLU A 116 -6.49 -14.90 -2.00
N ARG A 117 -5.37 -15.52 -2.40
CA ARG A 117 -4.75 -16.60 -1.63
C ARG A 117 -4.33 -16.12 -0.23
N MET A 118 -3.66 -14.97 -0.16
CA MET A 118 -3.18 -14.42 1.11
C MET A 118 -4.34 -14.12 2.07
N ARG A 119 -5.49 -13.67 1.57
CA ARG A 119 -6.70 -13.46 2.38
C ARG A 119 -7.28 -14.75 2.95
N ASN A 120 -7.14 -15.87 2.25
CA ASN A 120 -7.57 -17.16 2.76
C ASN A 120 -6.60 -17.69 3.82
N ASP A 121 -5.30 -17.53 3.59
CA ASP A 121 -4.26 -18.04 4.49
C ASP A 121 -4.09 -17.19 5.77
N TYR A 122 -4.21 -15.87 5.64
CA TYR A 122 -3.97 -14.87 6.70
C TYR A 122 -5.05 -13.76 6.69
N PRO A 123 -6.30 -14.09 7.04
CA PRO A 123 -7.44 -13.18 6.92
C PRO A 123 -7.33 -11.89 7.76
N ILE A 124 -6.60 -11.91 8.88
CA ILE A 124 -6.41 -10.72 9.73
C ILE A 124 -5.31 -9.82 9.16
N LEU A 125 -4.18 -10.40 8.72
CA LEU A 125 -3.07 -9.66 8.11
C LEU A 125 -3.37 -9.10 6.73
N ALA A 126 -4.24 -9.75 5.95
CA ALA A 126 -4.54 -9.38 4.56
C ALA A 126 -5.47 -8.14 4.43
N LEU A 127 -5.08 -7.08 5.15
CA LEU A 127 -5.58 -5.70 5.09
C LEU A 127 -6.98 -5.49 5.69
N GLY A 128 -7.22 -6.03 6.89
CA GLY A 128 -8.14 -5.45 7.88
C GLY A 128 -9.56 -5.14 7.40
N GLY A 129 -10.10 -5.90 6.45
CA GLY A 129 -11.47 -5.72 5.95
C GLY A 129 -11.66 -4.66 4.86
N ARG A 130 -10.60 -4.14 4.23
CA ARG A 130 -10.75 -3.29 3.03
C ARG A 130 -11.42 -4.05 1.87
N PRO A 131 -12.24 -3.40 1.04
CA PRO A 131 -12.73 -4.00 -0.21
C PRO A 131 -11.57 -4.48 -1.09
N LEU A 132 -11.71 -5.63 -1.75
CA LEU A 132 -10.69 -6.11 -2.71
C LEU A 132 -10.84 -5.38 -4.04
N HIS A 133 -12.07 -5.34 -4.53
CA HIS A 133 -12.43 -4.83 -5.84
C HIS A 133 -13.01 -3.42 -5.77
N ALA A 134 -12.83 -2.65 -6.84
CA ALA A 134 -13.42 -1.31 -6.94
C ALA A 134 -14.97 -1.34 -6.83
N SER A 135 -15.62 -2.41 -7.30
CA SER A 135 -17.08 -2.59 -7.20
C SER A 135 -17.59 -2.78 -5.77
N GLU A 136 -16.70 -3.03 -4.81
CA GLU A 136 -17.00 -3.25 -3.40
C GLU A 136 -16.74 -1.99 -2.54
N GLU A 137 -16.26 -0.90 -3.15
CA GLU A 137 -15.98 0.36 -2.46
C GLU A 137 -17.23 0.99 -1.87
N ARG A 138 -17.13 1.39 -0.61
CA ARG A 138 -18.21 2.03 0.15
C ARG A 138 -17.63 3.00 1.18
N ASP A 139 -18.44 3.98 1.56
CA ASP A 139 -18.14 4.91 2.65
C ASP A 139 -16.79 5.64 2.49
N GLY A 140 -16.37 5.90 1.25
CA GLY A 140 -15.11 6.59 0.93
C GLY A 140 -13.84 5.73 1.08
N TRP A 141 -13.96 4.42 1.34
CA TRP A 141 -12.80 3.53 1.44
C TRP A 141 -12.38 3.01 0.07
N ALA A 142 -11.18 3.41 -0.36
CA ALA A 142 -10.55 2.82 -1.54
C ALA A 142 -10.28 1.32 -1.33
N SER A 143 -10.60 0.53 -2.36
CA SER A 143 -10.27 -0.88 -2.46
C SER A 143 -8.77 -1.09 -2.63
N ILE A 144 -8.30 -2.33 -2.41
CA ILE A 144 -6.92 -2.71 -2.72
C ILE A 144 -6.65 -2.52 -4.22
N GLU A 145 -7.61 -2.89 -5.08
CA GLU A 145 -7.53 -2.67 -6.52
C GLU A 145 -7.24 -1.22 -6.88
N THR A 146 -8.08 -0.30 -6.40
CA THR A 146 -7.93 1.13 -6.70
C THR A 146 -6.61 1.65 -6.15
N TYR A 147 -6.29 1.35 -4.89
CA TYR A 147 -5.04 1.80 -4.26
C TYR A 147 -3.80 1.36 -5.05
N GLN A 148 -3.75 0.08 -5.43
CA GLN A 148 -2.61 -0.50 -6.14
C GLN A 148 -2.51 0.03 -7.58
N LYS A 149 -3.63 0.10 -8.31
CA LYS A 149 -3.64 0.63 -9.67
C LYS A 149 -3.27 2.12 -9.69
N SER A 150 -3.77 2.92 -8.76
CA SER A 150 -3.42 4.34 -8.66
C SER A 150 -1.92 4.55 -8.44
N GLU A 151 -1.25 3.68 -7.67
CA GLU A 151 0.20 3.72 -7.48
C GLU A 151 0.96 3.28 -8.75
N LEU A 152 0.58 2.15 -9.35
CA LEU A 152 1.20 1.64 -10.59
C LEU A 152 1.11 2.66 -11.73
N LEU A 153 0.02 3.41 -11.80
CA LEU A 153 -0.17 4.48 -12.79
C LEU A 153 0.71 5.71 -12.56
N THR A 154 1.51 5.77 -11.50
CA THR A 154 2.56 6.79 -11.34
C THR A 154 3.89 6.37 -11.98
N TYR A 155 4.11 5.07 -12.15
CA TYR A 155 5.38 4.52 -12.62
C TYR A 155 5.59 4.67 -14.12
N SER A 156 6.84 4.75 -14.56
CA SER A 156 7.14 4.73 -15.99
C SER A 156 6.97 3.33 -16.58
N VAL A 157 6.89 3.25 -17.91
CA VAL A 157 6.84 1.97 -18.63
C VAL A 157 8.05 1.07 -18.31
N PRO A 158 9.30 1.56 -18.28
CA PRO A 158 10.45 0.78 -17.82
C PRO A 158 10.26 0.15 -16.43
N THR A 159 9.78 0.93 -15.46
CA THR A 159 9.53 0.44 -14.10
C THR A 159 8.45 -0.64 -14.08
N LEU A 160 7.33 -0.42 -14.78
CA LEU A 160 6.25 -1.40 -14.86
C LEU A 160 6.70 -2.71 -15.54
N ARG A 161 7.50 -2.63 -16.60
CA ARG A 161 8.07 -3.83 -17.25
C ARG A 161 9.00 -4.60 -16.32
N ALA A 162 9.90 -3.90 -15.62
CA ALA A 162 10.83 -4.54 -14.69
C ALA A 162 10.10 -5.17 -13.48
N LEU A 163 9.04 -4.51 -13.00
CA LEU A 163 8.20 -5.03 -11.93
C LEU A 163 7.41 -6.26 -12.39
N LEU A 164 6.79 -6.22 -13.57
CA LEU A 164 6.07 -7.37 -14.14
C LEU A 164 7.02 -8.57 -14.32
N ALA A 165 8.21 -8.34 -14.89
CA ALA A 165 9.21 -9.38 -15.07
C ALA A 165 9.66 -10.00 -13.74
N GLU A 166 9.79 -9.22 -12.67
CA GLU A 166 10.12 -9.74 -11.34
C GLU A 166 8.98 -10.60 -10.77
N ILE A 167 7.73 -10.15 -10.89
CA ILE A 167 6.57 -10.93 -10.44
C ILE A 167 6.50 -12.27 -11.19
N GLU A 168 6.68 -12.26 -12.51
CA GLU A 168 6.69 -13.48 -13.33
C GLU A 168 7.85 -14.41 -12.98
N ARG A 169 9.04 -13.86 -12.72
CA ARG A 169 10.19 -14.65 -12.25
C ARG A 169 9.89 -15.32 -10.91
N LEU A 170 9.35 -14.59 -9.94
CA LEU A 170 8.98 -15.13 -8.64
C LEU A 170 7.92 -16.23 -8.76
N GLU A 171 6.89 -16.02 -9.59
CA GLU A 171 5.87 -17.03 -9.85
C GLU A 171 6.46 -18.32 -10.45
N SER A 172 7.43 -18.19 -11.36
CA SER A 172 8.14 -19.35 -11.93
C SER A 172 8.98 -20.12 -10.91
N GLU A 173 9.35 -19.49 -9.80
CA GLU A 173 10.05 -20.08 -8.66
C GLU A 173 9.10 -20.59 -7.57
N GLY A 174 7.78 -20.49 -7.78
CA GLY A 174 6.77 -20.86 -6.78
C GLY A 174 6.69 -19.89 -5.60
N LYS A 175 7.07 -18.63 -5.79
CA LYS A 175 7.00 -17.56 -4.78
C LYS A 175 5.96 -16.52 -5.18
N ASP A 176 5.23 -16.02 -4.19
CA ASP A 176 4.24 -14.95 -4.39
C ASP A 176 4.82 -13.60 -3.96
N PHE A 177 4.86 -12.65 -4.89
CA PHE A 177 5.32 -11.29 -4.66
C PHE A 177 4.56 -10.59 -3.51
N VAL A 178 3.23 -10.72 -3.48
CA VAL A 178 2.39 -10.11 -2.43
C VAL A 178 2.71 -10.68 -1.05
N TYR A 179 2.93 -12.00 -0.96
CA TYR A 179 3.32 -12.64 0.31
C TYR A 179 4.69 -12.14 0.76
N MET A 180 5.66 -12.01 -0.15
CA MET A 180 6.99 -11.49 0.20
C MET A 180 6.91 -10.06 0.73
N VAL A 181 6.10 -9.18 0.13
CA VAL A 181 5.90 -7.81 0.65
C VAL A 181 5.30 -7.84 2.07
N GLN A 182 4.29 -8.68 2.29
CA GLN A 182 3.65 -8.80 3.61
C GLN A 182 4.59 -9.42 4.65
N GLU A 183 5.34 -10.46 4.28
CA GLU A 183 6.34 -11.11 5.13
C GLU A 183 7.43 -10.13 5.53
N ASN A 184 7.99 -9.37 4.58
CA ASN A 184 8.96 -8.32 4.88
C ASN A 184 8.39 -7.28 5.86
N THR A 185 7.13 -6.90 5.69
CA THR A 185 6.45 -5.94 6.58
C THR A 185 6.34 -6.49 8.00
N VAL A 186 5.90 -7.74 8.12
CA VAL A 186 5.76 -8.44 9.40
C VAL A 186 7.12 -8.57 10.12
N LEU A 187 8.17 -8.92 9.38
CA LEU A 187 9.53 -9.01 9.92
C LEU A 187 10.05 -7.65 10.39
N ASP A 188 9.87 -6.60 9.59
CA ASP A 188 10.31 -5.24 9.95
C ASP A 188 9.50 -4.64 11.12
N GLN A 189 8.30 -5.15 11.39
CA GLN A 189 7.50 -4.84 12.58
C GLN A 189 7.93 -5.63 13.84
N GLY A 190 8.89 -6.56 13.71
CA GLY A 190 9.47 -7.30 14.82
C GLY A 190 8.84 -8.67 15.11
N PHE A 191 7.93 -9.15 14.27
CA PHE A 191 7.45 -10.53 14.33
C PHE A 191 8.42 -11.47 13.62
N SER A 192 8.42 -12.75 13.98
CA SER A 192 9.29 -13.75 13.35
C SER A 192 8.65 -14.39 12.11
N THR A 193 7.32 -14.44 12.05
CA THR A 193 6.58 -15.07 10.94
C THR A 193 5.21 -14.41 10.73
N MET A 194 4.64 -14.56 9.52
CA MET A 194 3.26 -14.16 9.25
C MET A 194 2.25 -14.87 10.18
N ALA A 195 2.45 -16.15 10.47
CA ALA A 195 1.54 -16.90 11.37
C ALA A 195 1.55 -16.36 12.81
N GLU A 196 2.71 -15.93 13.30
CA GLU A 196 2.83 -15.28 14.61
C GLU A 196 2.07 -13.96 14.63
N ALA A 197 2.28 -13.11 13.63
CA ALA A 197 1.63 -11.81 13.53
C ALA A 197 0.11 -11.93 13.39
N GLU A 198 -0.37 -12.84 12.55
CA GLU A 198 -1.80 -13.18 12.41
C GLU A 198 -2.44 -13.52 13.77
N LYS A 199 -1.79 -14.42 14.53
CA LYS A 199 -2.28 -14.84 15.85
C LYS A 199 -2.26 -13.69 16.86
N ALA A 200 -1.21 -12.87 16.84
CA ALA A 200 -1.07 -11.73 17.74
C ALA A 200 -2.16 -10.67 17.47
N MET A 201 -2.41 -10.34 16.21
CA MET A 201 -3.47 -9.40 15.81
C MET A 201 -4.86 -9.95 16.13
N ALA A 202 -5.12 -11.24 15.85
CA ALA A 202 -6.39 -11.88 16.23
C ALA A 202 -6.64 -11.80 17.75
N ALA A 203 -5.61 -12.06 18.57
CA ALA A 203 -5.71 -11.95 20.03
C ALA A 203 -5.91 -10.51 20.52
N GLN A 204 -5.41 -9.51 19.78
CA GLN A 204 -5.68 -8.11 20.08
C GLN A 204 -7.15 -7.75 19.78
N ILE A 205 -7.65 -8.09 18.59
CA ILE A 205 -9.04 -7.83 18.19
C ILE A 205 -10.02 -8.47 19.20
N LEU A 206 -9.79 -9.73 19.58
CA LEU A 206 -10.64 -10.41 20.58
C LEU A 206 -10.61 -9.73 21.95
N ARG A 207 -9.47 -9.15 22.35
CA ARG A 207 -9.38 -8.38 23.60
C ARG A 207 -10.19 -7.08 23.51
N GLU A 208 -10.08 -6.35 22.41
CA GLU A 208 -10.82 -5.11 22.18
C GLU A 208 -12.34 -5.36 22.16
N MET A 209 -12.79 -6.39 21.46
CA MET A 209 -14.20 -6.81 21.45
C MET A 209 -14.72 -7.21 22.84
N ASN A 210 -13.92 -7.90 23.64
CA ASN A 210 -14.32 -8.29 25.00
C ASN A 210 -14.31 -7.11 25.99
N VAL A 211 -13.47 -6.10 25.77
CA VAL A 211 -13.47 -4.86 26.57
C VAL A 211 -14.73 -4.02 26.27
N GLU A 212 -15.17 -3.97 25.02
CA GLU A 212 -16.42 -3.28 24.65
C GLU A 212 -17.68 -3.96 25.23
N ILE A 213 -17.66 -5.29 25.40
CA ILE A 213 -18.78 -6.04 26.02
C ILE A 213 -18.72 -5.97 27.58
N GLY A 214 -17.57 -5.62 28.16
CA GLY A 214 -17.34 -5.56 29.61
C GLY A 214 -17.65 -4.23 30.29
N GLY A 215 -18.01 -3.18 29.55
CA GLY A 215 -18.20 -1.81 30.05
C GLY A 215 -19.62 -1.38 30.40
N GLY A 216 -20.57 -2.32 30.50
CA GLY A 216 -22.00 -2.05 30.73
C GLY A 216 -22.52 -2.42 32.13
N GLY A 217 -21.77 -2.10 33.19
CA GLY A 217 -22.27 -2.23 34.57
C GLY A 217 -23.36 -1.20 34.86
N CYS A 218 -24.62 -1.55 34.62
CA CYS A 218 -25.79 -0.77 35.01
C CYS A 218 -25.79 -0.51 36.53
N CYS A 219 -25.59 0.75 36.94
CA CYS A 219 -25.55 1.20 38.33
C CYS A 219 -26.95 1.43 38.94
N CYS A 220 -28.01 0.80 38.42
CA CYS A 220 -29.40 1.11 38.82
C CYS A 220 -30.13 0.00 39.57
N CYS A 221 -29.43 -0.96 40.18
CA CYS A 221 -30.08 -2.01 40.96
C CYS A 221 -29.32 -2.32 42.26
N GLN A 222 -29.40 -1.42 43.24
CA GLN A 222 -29.35 -1.81 44.65
C GLN A 222 -30.58 -1.22 45.34
N SER A 223 -31.53 -2.12 45.57
CA SER A 223 -32.77 -1.95 46.30
C SER A 223 -32.49 -1.66 47.78
N ASP A 224 -33.29 -0.76 48.34
CA ASP A 224 -33.41 -0.47 49.76
C ASP A 224 -33.74 -1.75 50.56
N GLU A 225 -32.92 -2.05 51.58
CA GLU A 225 -33.30 -2.67 52.86
C GLU A 225 -32.45 -2.08 53.98
#